data_AF-A0A0K8Q779-F1
#
_entry.id   AF-A0A0K8Q779-F1
#
_cell.length_a   1.000
_cell.length_b   1.000
_cell.length_c   1.000
_cell.angle_alpha   90.00
_cell.angle_beta   90.00
_cell.angle_gamma   90.00
#
_symmetry.space_group_name_H-M   'P 1'
#
loop_
_entity.id
_entity.type
_entity.pdbx_description
1 polymer ?
#
loop_
_entity_poly.entity_id
_entity_poly.type
_entity_poly.pdbx_seq_one_letter_code
_entity_poly.pdbx_strand_id
1 'polypeptide(L)'
;MTEYVLPDLDYDYAALEPHISAKIMELHHSKHHAAYVAGANNALSQLAEAREKGDFANINRLSKDLAFHTGGHINHSVFWKNLSPDGGDKPEGELAAAIDDAFGSFDAFRAQFTAAALGLQGSGWGFLAYEPSAGTSSSSSSTISRATSHWALPRCSCSTCGSTPSTWTT
;
A
#
# COMPACT_ATOMS: atom_id res chain seq x y z
N MET A 1 15.91 -20.47 -4.65
CA MET A 1 14.95 -19.59 -3.94
C MET A 1 14.41 -18.65 -5.01
N THR A 2 13.09 -18.55 -5.18
CA THR A 2 12.53 -17.64 -6.19
C THR A 2 12.72 -16.20 -5.70
N GLU A 3 13.36 -15.36 -6.51
CA GLU A 3 13.60 -13.95 -6.18
C GLU A 3 12.32 -13.12 -6.36
N TYR A 4 12.19 -12.05 -5.57
CA TYR A 4 11.19 -11.03 -5.84
C TYR A 4 11.54 -10.29 -7.13
N VAL A 5 10.51 -9.93 -7.89
CA VAL A 5 10.63 -9.19 -9.15
C VAL A 5 9.79 -7.93 -9.08
N LEU A 6 10.25 -6.87 -9.75
CA LEU A 6 9.43 -5.68 -9.95
C LEU A 6 8.33 -6.04 -10.96
N PRO A 7 7.03 -5.98 -10.59
CA PRO A 7 5.96 -6.29 -11.52
C PRO A 7 5.87 -5.21 -12.60
N ASP A 8 5.55 -5.59 -13.83
CA ASP A 8 5.19 -4.61 -14.86
C ASP A 8 3.85 -3.95 -14.52
N LEU A 9 3.67 -2.70 -14.98
CA LEU A 9 2.38 -2.01 -14.87
C LEU A 9 1.45 -2.43 -16.01
N ASP A 10 0.15 -2.53 -15.72
CA ASP A 10 -0.86 -2.88 -16.73
C ASP A 10 -1.24 -1.69 -17.63
N TYR A 11 -0.67 -0.51 -17.37
CA TYR A 11 -1.00 0.75 -18.02
C TYR A 11 0.24 1.66 -18.11
N ASP A 12 0.21 2.62 -19.04
CA ASP A 12 1.30 3.60 -19.23
C ASP A 12 1.44 4.52 -18.00
N TYR A 13 2.64 5.05 -17.75
CA TYR A 13 2.87 5.97 -16.64
C TYR A 13 1.97 7.22 -16.68
N ALA A 14 1.59 7.70 -17.86
CA ALA A 14 0.70 8.84 -18.03
C ALA A 14 -0.80 8.49 -17.98
N ALA A 15 -1.16 7.21 -17.84
CA ALA A 15 -2.56 6.77 -17.93
C ALA A 15 -3.46 7.32 -16.81
N LEU A 16 -2.89 7.78 -15.69
CA LEU A 16 -3.63 8.29 -14.53
C LEU A 16 -3.65 9.83 -14.43
N GLU A 17 -3.12 10.53 -15.44
CA GLU A 17 -3.25 11.99 -15.53
C GLU A 17 -4.73 12.38 -15.71
N PRO A 18 -5.20 13.51 -15.13
CA PRO A 18 -4.43 14.51 -14.38
C PRO A 18 -4.33 14.22 -12.86
N HIS A 19 -4.80 13.06 -12.41
CA HIS A 19 -4.93 12.75 -10.98
C HIS A 19 -3.60 12.34 -10.35
N ILE A 20 -2.76 11.61 -11.09
CA ILE A 20 -1.41 11.25 -10.67
C ILE A 20 -0.46 11.52 -11.83
N SER A 21 0.58 12.32 -11.58
CA SER A 21 1.48 12.71 -12.66
C SER A 21 2.29 11.54 -13.21
N ALA A 22 2.52 11.55 -14.53
CA ALA A 22 3.34 10.53 -15.20
C ALA A 22 4.75 10.43 -14.61
N LYS A 23 5.31 11.58 -14.21
CA LYS A 23 6.65 11.64 -13.63
C LYS A 23 6.72 10.96 -12.26
N ILE A 24 5.68 11.13 -11.43
CA ILE A 24 5.59 10.45 -10.14
C ILE A 24 5.43 8.96 -10.37
N MET A 25 4.56 8.53 -11.28
CA MET A 25 4.36 7.11 -11.60
C MET A 25 5.67 6.43 -12.01
N GLU A 26 6.43 7.04 -12.92
CA GLU A 26 7.73 6.54 -13.36
C GLU A 26 8.72 6.40 -12.19
N LEU A 27 8.89 7.44 -11.38
CA LEU A 27 9.84 7.41 -10.26
C LEU A 27 9.41 6.44 -9.15
N HIS A 28 8.12 6.41 -8.84
CA HIS A 28 7.54 5.59 -7.78
C HIS A 28 7.66 4.10 -8.14
N HIS A 29 7.42 3.75 -9.39
CA HIS A 29 7.60 2.39 -9.88
C HIS A 29 9.08 2.02 -10.09
N SER A 30 9.77 2.71 -10.99
CA SER A 30 11.11 2.31 -11.46
C SER A 30 12.24 2.54 -10.45
N LYS A 31 12.03 3.38 -9.42
CA LYS A 31 13.02 3.67 -8.38
C LYS A 31 12.57 3.19 -7.01
N HIS A 32 11.45 3.69 -6.50
CA HIS A 32 11.04 3.38 -5.13
C HIS A 32 10.62 1.91 -4.96
N HIS A 33 9.74 1.39 -5.82
CA HIS A 33 9.35 -0.02 -5.78
C HIS A 33 10.55 -0.94 -6.09
N ALA A 34 11.36 -0.58 -7.10
CA ALA A 34 12.57 -1.32 -7.45
C ALA A 34 13.56 -1.44 -6.28
N ALA A 35 13.72 -0.39 -5.47
CA ALA A 35 14.59 -0.42 -4.28
C ALA A 35 14.06 -1.39 -3.20
N TYR A 36 12.74 -1.50 -3.03
CA TYR A 36 12.14 -2.49 -2.13
C TYR A 36 12.40 -3.92 -2.60
N VAL A 37 12.23 -4.19 -3.90
CA VAL A 37 12.53 -5.51 -4.48
C VAL A 37 14.00 -5.89 -4.26
N ALA A 38 14.93 -4.99 -4.62
CA ALA A 38 16.36 -5.24 -4.46
C ALA A 38 16.76 -5.46 -2.99
N GLY A 39 16.22 -4.64 -2.08
CA GLY A 39 16.48 -4.77 -0.65
C GLY A 39 15.94 -6.08 -0.05
N ALA A 40 14.76 -6.54 -0.48
CA ALA A 40 14.19 -7.80 -0.02
C ALA A 40 15.05 -8.99 -0.46
N ASN A 41 15.47 -9.02 -1.73
CA ASN A 41 16.35 -10.07 -2.25
C ASN A 41 17.71 -10.08 -1.55
N ASN A 42 18.30 -8.90 -1.27
CA ASN A 42 19.55 -8.81 -0.52
C ASN A 42 19.41 -9.34 0.91
N ALA A 43 18.34 -8.95 1.63
CA ALA A 43 18.08 -9.44 2.97
C ALA A 43 17.87 -10.97 3.00
N LEU A 44 17.16 -11.54 2.03
CA LEU A 44 16.99 -12.99 1.89
C LEU A 44 18.32 -13.72 1.67
N SER A 45 19.19 -13.17 0.82
CA SER A 45 20.53 -13.71 0.56
C SER A 45 21.40 -13.71 1.83
N GLN A 46 21.48 -12.56 2.53
CA GLN A 46 22.23 -12.46 3.80
C GLN A 46 21.67 -13.38 4.88
N LEU A 47 20.35 -13.58 4.93
CA LEU A 47 19.72 -14.53 5.85
C LEU A 47 20.06 -15.99 5.50
N ALA A 48 20.18 -16.32 4.21
CA ALA A 48 20.59 -17.66 3.77
C ALA A 48 22.05 -17.93 4.18
N GLU A 49 22.95 -16.99 3.91
CA GLU A 49 24.34 -17.07 4.33
C GLU A 49 24.50 -17.20 5.85
N ALA A 50 23.74 -16.43 6.63
CA ALA A 50 23.71 -16.52 8.09
C ALA A 50 23.32 -17.93 8.58
N ARG A 51 22.31 -18.55 7.95
CA ARG A 51 21.89 -19.92 8.25
C ARG A 51 22.96 -20.95 7.91
N GLU A 52 23.61 -20.81 6.75
CA GLU A 52 24.67 -21.73 6.31
C GLU A 52 25.90 -21.67 7.23
N LYS A 53 26.25 -20.48 7.70
CA LYS A 53 27.40 -20.27 8.60
C LYS A 53 27.08 -20.49 10.08
N GLY A 54 25.80 -20.56 10.46
CA GLY A 54 25.38 -20.53 11.85
C GLY A 54 25.69 -19.21 12.57
N ASP A 55 25.87 -18.11 11.82
CA ASP A 55 26.16 -16.79 12.37
C ASP A 55 24.90 -15.92 12.41
N PHE A 56 24.33 -15.80 13.61
CA PHE A 56 23.09 -15.06 13.86
C PHE A 56 23.31 -13.71 14.55
N ALA A 57 24.54 -13.19 14.59
CA ALA A 57 24.84 -11.93 15.27
C ALA A 57 23.98 -10.75 14.75
N ASN A 58 23.64 -10.78 13.45
CA ASN A 58 22.87 -9.74 12.78
C ASN A 58 21.39 -10.10 12.54
N ILE A 59 20.87 -11.19 13.11
CA ILE A 59 19.54 -11.72 12.75
C ILE A 59 18.41 -10.69 12.96
N ASN A 60 18.48 -9.88 14.02
CA ASN A 60 17.48 -8.85 14.29
C ASN A 60 17.49 -7.72 13.24
N ARG A 61 18.67 -7.34 12.74
CA ARG A 61 18.78 -6.34 11.66
C ARG A 61 18.22 -6.93 10.36
N LEU A 62 18.68 -8.12 9.99
CA LEU A 62 18.27 -8.78 8.75
C LEU A 62 16.75 -9.03 8.68
N SER A 63 16.15 -9.46 9.80
CA SER A 63 14.70 -9.63 9.88
C SER A 63 13.94 -8.31 9.73
N LYS A 64 14.46 -7.20 10.29
CA LYS A 64 13.87 -5.86 10.11
C LYS A 64 14.00 -5.38 8.67
N ASP A 65 15.18 -5.55 8.06
CA ASP A 65 15.43 -5.17 6.67
C ASP A 65 14.49 -5.96 5.74
N LEU A 66 14.37 -7.28 5.94
CA LEU A 66 13.44 -8.11 5.18
C LEU A 66 12.00 -7.65 5.36
N ALA A 67 11.56 -7.39 6.59
CA ALA A 67 10.19 -6.94 6.87
C ALA A 67 9.90 -5.57 6.21
N PHE A 68 10.85 -4.63 6.30
CA PHE A 68 10.73 -3.31 5.70
C PHE A 68 10.62 -3.39 4.17
N HIS A 69 11.54 -4.12 3.54
CA HIS A 69 11.59 -4.23 2.10
C HIS A 69 10.45 -5.07 1.52
N THR A 70 10.10 -6.19 2.16
CA THR A 70 8.97 -7.03 1.73
C THR A 70 7.64 -6.31 1.95
N GLY A 71 7.46 -5.60 3.07
CA GLY A 71 6.28 -4.77 3.30
C GLY A 71 6.15 -3.65 2.26
N GLY A 72 7.25 -3.00 1.90
CA GLY A 72 7.29 -2.04 0.80
C GLY A 72 6.89 -2.68 -0.53
N HIS A 73 7.48 -3.82 -0.89
CA HIS A 73 7.18 -4.53 -2.13
C HIS A 73 5.70 -4.96 -2.22
N ILE A 74 5.15 -5.56 -1.16
CA ILE A 74 3.74 -5.98 -1.12
C ILE A 74 2.81 -4.77 -1.27
N ASN A 75 3.03 -3.71 -0.49
CA ASN A 75 2.17 -2.53 -0.53
C ASN A 75 2.15 -1.88 -1.91
N HIS A 76 3.30 -1.76 -2.57
CA HIS A 76 3.37 -1.19 -3.92
C HIS A 76 2.75 -2.14 -4.95
N SER A 77 2.95 -3.45 -4.84
CA SER A 77 2.36 -4.44 -5.75
C SER A 77 0.83 -4.40 -5.71
N VAL A 78 0.23 -4.21 -4.53
CA VAL A 78 -1.22 -3.98 -4.37
C VAL A 78 -1.63 -2.60 -4.88
N PHE A 79 -0.84 -1.56 -4.59
CA PHE A 79 -1.12 -0.18 -5.02
C PHE A 79 -1.31 -0.08 -6.54
N TRP A 80 -0.43 -0.69 -7.34
CA TRP A 80 -0.54 -0.66 -8.79
C TRP A 80 -1.79 -1.36 -9.33
N LYS A 81 -2.25 -2.43 -8.68
CA LYS A 81 -3.47 -3.14 -9.08
C LYS A 81 -4.75 -2.45 -8.62
N ASN A 82 -4.66 -1.54 -7.66
CA ASN A 82 -5.79 -0.74 -7.17
C ASN A 82 -6.05 0.53 -7.98
N LEU A 83 -5.21 0.82 -8.99
CA LEU A 83 -5.35 1.97 -9.86
C LEU A 83 -5.73 1.51 -11.27
N SER A 84 -6.55 2.30 -11.94
CA SER A 84 -6.95 2.06 -13.33
C SER A 84 -7.26 3.40 -14.01
N PRO A 85 -6.86 3.59 -15.27
CA PRO A 85 -7.29 4.75 -16.07
C PRO A 85 -8.81 4.82 -16.25
N ASP A 86 -9.46 3.64 -16.25
CA ASP A 86 -10.92 3.49 -16.37
C ASP A 86 -11.58 3.28 -14.99
N GLY A 87 -10.84 3.54 -13.91
CA GLY A 87 -11.33 3.44 -12.54
C GLY A 87 -12.10 4.69 -12.12
N GLY A 88 -12.66 4.64 -10.91
CA GLY A 88 -13.46 5.73 -10.36
C GLY A 88 -14.80 5.25 -9.85
N ASP A 89 -15.75 6.18 -9.76
CA ASP A 89 -17.13 5.94 -9.31
C ASP A 89 -17.22 5.26 -7.92
N LYS A 90 -18.29 4.48 -7.73
CA LYS A 90 -18.57 3.73 -6.50
C LYS A 90 -18.40 2.23 -6.78
N PRO A 91 -18.01 1.43 -5.78
CA PRO A 91 -17.97 -0.02 -5.92
C PRO A 91 -19.36 -0.56 -6.23
N GLU A 92 -19.41 -1.72 -6.87
CA GLU A 92 -20.63 -2.45 -7.19
C GLU A 92 -20.63 -3.85 -6.55
N GLY A 93 -21.79 -4.52 -6.60
CA GLY A 93 -21.92 -5.91 -6.17
C GLY A 93 -21.61 -6.14 -4.68
N GLU A 94 -20.94 -7.26 -4.37
CA GLU A 94 -20.67 -7.70 -3.00
C GLU A 94 -19.82 -6.69 -2.21
N LEU A 95 -18.90 -5.99 -2.88
CA LEU A 95 -18.06 -4.98 -2.24
C LEU A 95 -18.87 -3.75 -1.79
N ALA A 96 -19.81 -3.30 -2.62
CA ALA A 96 -20.70 -2.19 -2.28
C ALA A 96 -21.56 -2.55 -1.05
N ALA A 97 -22.17 -3.74 -1.08
CA ALA A 97 -22.99 -4.23 0.02
C ALA A 97 -22.17 -4.38 1.32
N ALA A 98 -20.94 -4.88 1.23
CA ALA A 98 -20.05 -5.00 2.39
C ALA A 98 -19.62 -3.63 2.96
N ILE A 99 -19.43 -2.62 2.10
CA ILE A 99 -19.14 -1.25 2.54
C ILE A 99 -20.37 -0.63 3.22
N ASP A 100 -21.56 -0.80 2.65
CA ASP A 100 -22.79 -0.28 3.23
C ASP A 100 -23.11 -0.95 4.57
N ASP A 101 -22.90 -2.27 4.70
CA ASP A 101 -23.06 -3.00 5.97
C ASP A 101 -22.07 -2.52 7.04
N ALA A 102 -20.79 -2.36 6.68
CA ALA A 102 -19.75 -2.02 7.65
C ALA A 102 -19.69 -0.53 8.02
N PHE A 103 -20.01 0.37 7.08
CA PHE A 103 -19.83 1.82 7.25
C PHE A 103 -21.12 2.63 7.11
N GLY A 104 -22.24 1.98 6.82
CA GLY A 104 -23.57 2.59 6.64
C GLY A 104 -23.79 3.20 5.25
N SER A 105 -22.73 3.70 4.59
CA SER A 105 -22.75 4.08 3.18
C SER A 105 -21.33 4.22 2.62
N PHE A 106 -21.19 4.15 1.29
CA PHE A 106 -19.95 4.52 0.62
C PHE A 106 -19.43 5.93 0.99
N ASP A 107 -20.31 6.91 1.15
CA ASP A 107 -19.90 8.27 1.49
C ASP A 107 -19.36 8.37 2.93
N ALA A 108 -19.94 7.63 3.87
CA ALA A 108 -19.41 7.50 5.23
C ALA A 108 -18.06 6.76 5.24
N PHE A 109 -17.92 5.67 4.48
CA PHE A 109 -16.65 4.99 4.27
C PHE A 109 -15.58 5.94 3.72
N ARG A 110 -15.88 6.66 2.63
CA ARG A 110 -14.95 7.61 2.00
C ARG A 110 -14.50 8.69 2.98
N ALA A 111 -15.43 9.22 3.78
CA ALA A 111 -15.11 10.22 4.80
C ALA A 111 -14.14 9.66 5.86
N GLN A 112 -14.41 8.47 6.41
CA GLN A 112 -13.55 7.83 7.41
C GLN A 112 -12.19 7.45 6.82
N PHE A 113 -12.15 6.86 5.62
CA PHE A 113 -10.91 6.47 4.94
C PHE A 113 -10.03 7.69 4.66
N THR A 114 -10.65 8.79 4.17
CA THR A 114 -9.95 10.05 3.92
C THR A 114 -9.36 10.63 5.21
N ALA A 115 -10.15 10.68 6.29
CA ALA A 115 -9.68 11.15 7.59
C ALA A 115 -8.52 10.29 8.13
N ALA A 116 -8.60 8.97 7.99
CA ALA A 116 -7.54 8.05 8.42
C ALA A 116 -6.23 8.26 7.63
N ALA A 117 -6.32 8.45 6.31
CA ALA A 117 -5.18 8.70 5.44
C ALA A 117 -4.54 10.08 5.71
N LEU A 118 -5.35 11.14 5.85
CA LEU A 118 -4.86 12.49 6.16
C LEU A 118 -4.29 12.60 7.58
N GLY A 119 -4.78 11.79 8.52
CA GLY A 119 -4.30 11.74 9.89
C GLY A 119 -2.98 10.97 10.10
N LEU A 120 -2.32 10.48 9.04
CA LEU A 120 -1.02 9.82 9.15
C LEU A 120 0.08 10.80 9.58
N GLN A 121 0.81 10.45 10.65
CA GLN A 121 1.98 11.20 11.11
C GLN A 121 3.24 10.51 10.61
N GLY A 122 3.89 11.09 9.60
CA GLY A 122 5.02 10.48 8.90
C GLY A 122 4.60 9.61 7.72
N SER A 123 5.51 8.73 7.28
CA SER A 123 5.25 7.82 6.16
C SER A 123 4.28 6.70 6.60
N GLY A 124 3.31 6.38 5.76
CA GLY A 124 2.33 5.36 6.05
C GLY A 124 1.27 5.19 4.97
N TRP A 125 0.36 4.26 5.21
CA TRP A 125 -0.70 3.86 4.28
C TRP A 125 -2.06 3.81 5.00
N GLY A 126 -3.12 4.15 4.28
CA GLY A 126 -4.50 3.83 4.66
C GLY A 126 -4.95 2.57 3.94
N PHE A 127 -5.53 1.62 4.66
CA PHE A 127 -6.03 0.37 4.10
C PHE A 127 -7.50 0.15 4.45
N LEU A 128 -8.27 -0.34 3.48
CA LEU A 128 -9.47 -1.12 3.72
C LEU A 128 -9.03 -2.58 3.80
N ALA A 129 -9.29 -3.23 4.94
CA ALA A 129 -8.90 -4.62 5.17
C ALA A 129 -10.07 -5.46 5.66
N TYR A 130 -10.07 -6.73 5.25
CA TYR A 130 -10.95 -7.76 5.76
C TYR A 130 -10.28 -8.47 6.94
N GLU A 131 -10.96 -8.53 8.09
CA GLU A 131 -10.49 -9.26 9.25
C GLU A 131 -11.21 -10.61 9.39
N PRO A 132 -10.53 -11.74 9.12
CA PRO A 132 -11.18 -13.06 9.13
C PRO A 132 -11.63 -13.51 10.52
N SER A 133 -11.04 -12.96 11.59
CA SER A 133 -11.34 -13.35 12.98
C SER A 133 -12.65 -12.75 13.52
N ALA A 134 -13.32 -11.88 12.76
CA ALA A 134 -14.68 -11.42 13.02
C ALA A 134 -15.71 -12.53 12.76
N GLY A 135 -15.59 -13.64 13.50
CA GLY A 135 -16.49 -14.79 13.39
C GLY A 135 -17.83 -14.55 14.08
N THR A 136 -18.90 -14.96 13.39
CA THR A 136 -20.23 -15.33 13.93
C THR A 136 -21.11 -14.22 14.54
N SER A 137 -21.45 -13.21 13.72
CA SER A 137 -22.79 -12.60 13.78
C SER A 137 -23.00 -11.68 12.57
N SER A 138 -23.33 -12.25 11.41
CA SER A 138 -23.88 -11.54 10.22
C SER A 138 -23.17 -10.28 9.67
N SER A 139 -22.09 -9.80 10.28
CA SER A 139 -21.34 -8.62 9.85
C SER A 139 -19.87 -9.01 9.69
N SER A 140 -19.44 -9.10 8.43
CA SER A 140 -18.01 -9.13 8.12
C SER A 140 -17.43 -7.79 8.57
N SER A 141 -16.63 -7.77 9.65
CA SER A 141 -16.06 -6.51 10.14
C SER A 141 -14.94 -6.04 9.22
N SER A 142 -15.29 -5.28 8.19
CA SER A 142 -14.33 -4.50 7.41
C SER A 142 -13.76 -3.40 8.30
N THR A 143 -12.45 -3.41 8.54
CA THR A 143 -11.78 -2.42 9.39
C THR A 143 -10.91 -1.51 8.53
N ILE A 144 -11.00 -0.20 8.76
CA ILE A 144 -10.01 0.74 8.26
C ILE A 144 -8.82 0.71 9.21
N SER A 145 -7.72 0.12 8.75
CA SER A 145 -6.49 -0.01 9.52
C SER A 145 -5.46 1.01 9.04
N ARG A 146 -4.84 1.72 9.99
CA ARG A 146 -3.67 2.56 9.72
C ARG A 146 -2.42 1.71 9.91
N ALA A 147 -1.63 1.57 8.86
CA ALA A 147 -0.27 1.07 9.01
C ALA A 147 0.69 2.26 8.92
N THR A 148 1.22 2.70 10.05
CA THR A 148 2.39 3.57 10.05
C THR A 148 3.60 2.69 9.73
N SER A 149 4.33 3.02 8.67
CA SER A 149 5.67 2.45 8.50
C SER A 149 6.53 3.09 9.58
N HIS A 150 6.68 2.41 10.72
CA HIS A 150 7.39 2.94 11.91
C HIS A 150 8.87 3.29 11.67
N TRP A 151 9.41 3.08 10.46
CA TRP A 151 10.83 3.23 10.18
C TRP A 151 11.15 3.83 8.80
N ALA A 152 10.19 4.50 8.14
CA ALA A 152 10.47 5.29 6.94
C ALA A 152 10.45 6.80 7.29
N LEU A 153 11.63 7.39 7.44
CA LEU A 153 11.80 8.85 7.40
C LEU A 153 12.91 9.23 6.39
N PRO A 154 12.81 10.38 5.70
CA PRO A 154 11.66 11.28 5.53
C PRO A 154 11.22 11.42 4.05
N ARG A 155 9.94 11.80 3.87
CA ARG A 155 9.32 12.28 2.62
C ARG A 155 9.08 11.23 1.51
N CYS A 156 8.02 10.45 1.66
CA CYS A 156 6.96 10.31 0.65
C CYS A 156 5.72 9.76 1.36
N SER A 157 4.95 10.69 1.93
CA SER A 157 3.53 10.50 2.26
C SER A 157 2.74 10.27 0.96
N CYS A 158 1.52 9.70 1.06
CA CYS A 158 0.45 9.71 0.04
C CYS A 158 0.82 10.62 -1.13
N SER A 159 1.33 10.04 -2.22
CA SER A 159 2.12 10.77 -3.21
C SER A 159 1.27 11.60 -4.16
N THR A 160 0.29 12.33 -3.63
CA THR A 160 -0.05 13.76 -3.86
C THR A 160 -1.55 13.98 -3.60
N CYS A 161 -1.91 14.57 -2.46
CA CYS A 161 -3.06 15.47 -2.38
C CYS A 161 -2.70 16.62 -1.43
N GLY A 162 -1.78 17.44 -1.91
CA GLY A 162 -1.34 18.69 -1.32
C GLY A 162 -1.30 19.77 -2.38
N SER A 163 -2.42 19.99 -3.07
CA SER A 163 -2.65 21.15 -3.93
C SER A 163 -4.14 21.49 -3.89
N THR A 164 -4.48 22.45 -3.03
CA THR A 164 -5.64 23.36 -3.07
C THR A 164 -7.07 22.79 -3.25
N PRO A 165 -8.06 23.31 -2.51
CA PRO A 165 -9.46 22.91 -2.63
C PRO A 165 -10.07 23.52 -3.91
N SER A 166 -9.86 22.89 -5.06
CA SER A 166 -10.67 23.15 -6.25
C SER A 166 -11.88 22.21 -6.22
N THR A 167 -12.96 22.72 -5.61
CA THR A 167 -14.35 22.52 -6.04
C THR A 167 -14.64 21.25 -6.85
N TRP A 168 -15.04 20.20 -6.17
CA TRP A 168 -15.89 19.17 -6.77
C TRP A 168 -17.30 19.76 -6.84
N THR A 169 -17.69 20.24 -8.02
CA THR A 169 -19.09 20.62 -8.31
C THR A 169 -19.53 19.80 -9.50
N THR A 170 -20.51 18.92 -9.27
CA THR A 170 -21.37 18.15 -10.20
C THR A 170 -20.71 17.45 -11.38
#